data_AF-A0A553RH56-F1
#
_entry.id   AF-A0A553RH56-F1
#
_cell.length_a   1.000
_cell.length_b   1.000
_cell.length_c   1.000
_cell.angle_alpha   90.00
_cell.angle_beta   90.00
_cell.angle_gamma   90.00
#
_symmetry.space_group_name_H-M   'P 1'
#
loop_
_entity.id
_entity.type
_entity.pdbx_description
1 polymer ?
#
loop_
_entity_poly.entity_id
_entity_poly.type
_entity_poly.pdbx_seq_one_letter_code
_entity_poly.pdbx_strand_id
1 'polypeptide(L)'
;MTNSPLSGLPGKGPTPPWLLDMKYLSPLLLAYEDHLNSKDKLIKSSQKEIQSLRARAEEVIQENEKLHAQANKSNHISNKELRQLQEQARLVLEENQVLIEQLELQHAKAKEAQSKHAQEVCKASKKLMLLEAEKLGLEKELDVERKMHHALKTEFQKIRVALEHSLSLADHSAATDKLKRQLHDHERLKNCELEELQARVRAIEIERKTLLSDKTTLDAHNQHLETELQQSQKANRKAQRRISVLKQQAEDSQEKMLTAHQYLASIVTLAEKTTLERDQLMLMASSLENDKQGVLKRIIESTVSLGKLQEKVKVTFELVNDPIM
;
A
#
# COMPACT_ATOMS: atom_id res chain seq x y z
N MET A 1 -83.36 -89.70 133.10
CA MET A 1 -83.95 -90.20 134.35
C MET A 1 -85.16 -89.35 134.70
N THR A 2 -86.38 -89.87 134.49
CA THR A 2 -87.60 -89.63 135.30
C THR A 2 -88.62 -90.74 134.97
N ASN A 3 -88.54 -91.82 135.74
CA ASN A 3 -89.57 -92.75 136.25
C ASN A 3 -90.93 -93.02 135.55
N SER A 4 -91.18 -94.34 135.39
CA SER A 4 -92.45 -95.08 135.67
C SER A 4 -93.57 -95.13 134.61
N PRO A 5 -94.51 -96.12 134.63
CA PRO A 5 -94.61 -97.37 135.42
C PRO A 5 -94.75 -98.66 134.56
N LEU A 6 -94.39 -99.82 135.14
CA LEU A 6 -94.76 -101.14 134.61
C LEU A 6 -96.26 -101.42 134.86
N SER A 7 -97.11 -101.22 133.86
CA SER A 7 -98.51 -101.65 133.85
C SER A 7 -98.62 -102.99 133.11
N GLY A 8 -98.80 -104.11 133.80
CA GLY A 8 -98.89 -105.40 133.10
C GLY A 8 -99.50 -106.60 133.81
N LEU A 9 -99.77 -106.58 135.11
CA LEU A 9 -100.23 -107.78 135.83
C LEU A 9 -101.50 -107.53 136.67
N PRO A 10 -102.59 -108.32 136.49
CA PRO A 10 -103.88 -108.09 137.14
C PRO A 10 -103.94 -108.65 138.57
N GLY A 11 -104.47 -107.86 139.50
CA GLY A 11 -104.45 -108.14 140.95
C GLY A 11 -105.61 -108.98 141.53
N LYS A 12 -106.56 -109.50 140.73
CA LYS A 12 -107.64 -110.37 141.24
C LYS A 12 -108.05 -111.46 140.25
N GLY A 13 -107.98 -112.71 140.70
CA GLY A 13 -108.25 -113.94 139.95
C GLY A 13 -106.95 -114.74 139.70
N PRO A 14 -106.97 -116.09 139.71
CA PRO A 14 -105.75 -116.89 139.76
C PRO A 14 -104.82 -116.56 138.59
N THR A 15 -103.55 -116.38 138.93
CA THR A 15 -102.49 -115.94 138.01
C THR A 15 -102.46 -116.80 136.74
N PRO A 16 -102.33 -116.19 135.54
CA PRO A 16 -102.36 -116.93 134.30
C PRO A 16 -101.25 -118.00 134.25
N PRO A 17 -101.54 -119.24 133.84
CA PRO A 17 -100.57 -120.34 133.85
C PRO A 17 -99.28 -120.05 133.07
N TRP A 18 -99.36 -119.22 132.02
CA TRP A 18 -98.20 -118.82 131.19
C TRP A 18 -97.18 -117.92 131.92
N LEU A 19 -97.53 -117.36 133.09
CA LEU A 19 -96.60 -116.60 133.93
C LEU A 19 -95.83 -117.50 134.93
N LEU A 20 -96.37 -118.69 135.23
CA LEU A 20 -95.80 -119.65 136.19
C LEU A 20 -95.21 -120.89 135.51
N ASP A 21 -95.55 -121.13 134.24
CA ASP A 21 -95.02 -122.26 133.46
C ASP A 21 -93.69 -121.87 132.78
N MET A 22 -92.61 -122.44 133.29
CA MET A 22 -91.24 -122.20 132.85
C MET A 22 -91.00 -122.49 131.36
N LYS A 23 -91.89 -123.26 130.72
CA LYS A 23 -91.83 -123.56 129.29
C LYS A 23 -92.04 -122.34 128.39
N TYR A 24 -92.78 -121.34 128.86
CA TYR A 24 -93.08 -120.12 128.07
C TYR A 24 -92.23 -118.92 128.48
N LEU A 25 -91.77 -118.86 129.74
CA LEU A 25 -90.99 -117.73 130.25
C LEU A 25 -89.51 -117.77 129.84
N SER A 26 -88.92 -118.96 129.73
CA SER A 26 -87.49 -119.12 129.41
C SER A 26 -87.11 -118.61 128.00
N PRO A 27 -87.87 -118.87 126.92
CA PRO A 27 -87.58 -118.31 125.60
C PRO A 27 -87.72 -116.77 125.54
N LEU A 28 -88.66 -116.20 126.32
CA LEU A 28 -88.89 -114.76 126.35
C LEU A 28 -87.76 -114.02 127.08
N LEU A 29 -87.29 -114.56 128.20
CA LEU A 29 -86.13 -114.03 128.93
C LEU A 29 -84.86 -114.10 128.07
N LEU A 30 -84.63 -115.23 127.39
CA LEU A 30 -83.49 -115.37 126.47
C LEU A 30 -83.58 -114.37 125.31
N ALA A 31 -84.75 -114.18 124.70
CA ALA A 31 -84.93 -113.17 123.65
C ALA A 31 -84.72 -111.73 124.16
N TYR A 32 -85.07 -111.43 125.41
CA TYR A 32 -84.83 -110.13 126.04
C TYR A 32 -83.34 -109.92 126.35
N GLU A 33 -82.66 -110.98 126.80
CA GLU A 33 -81.22 -110.97 127.07
C GLU A 33 -80.40 -110.88 125.77
N ASP A 34 -80.82 -111.56 124.71
CA ASP A 34 -80.26 -111.42 123.36
C ASP A 34 -80.51 -110.02 122.79
N HIS A 35 -81.70 -109.45 123.01
CA HIS A 35 -82.02 -108.09 122.60
C HIS A 35 -81.20 -107.06 123.38
N LEU A 36 -81.01 -107.24 124.70
CA LEU A 36 -80.14 -106.41 125.53
C LEU A 36 -78.68 -106.51 125.08
N ASN A 37 -78.17 -107.73 124.85
CA ASN A 37 -76.82 -107.95 124.34
C ASN A 37 -76.63 -107.34 122.93
N SER A 38 -77.64 -107.41 122.07
CA SER A 38 -77.63 -106.76 120.75
C SER A 38 -77.58 -105.23 120.88
N LYS A 39 -78.38 -104.65 121.78
CA LYS A 39 -78.36 -103.21 122.08
C LYS A 39 -77.02 -102.77 122.67
N ASP A 40 -76.42 -103.54 123.57
CA ASP A 40 -75.10 -103.23 124.15
C ASP A 40 -73.98 -103.33 123.12
N LYS A 41 -74.04 -104.30 122.19
CA LYS A 41 -73.11 -104.39 121.06
C LYS A 41 -73.24 -103.16 120.14
N LEU A 42 -74.47 -102.73 119.86
CA LEU A 42 -74.75 -101.54 119.05
C LEU A 42 -74.26 -100.26 119.73
N ILE A 43 -74.47 -100.13 121.06
CA ILE A 43 -73.96 -98.98 121.83
C ILE A 43 -72.43 -98.94 121.77
N LYS A 44 -71.77 -100.09 121.96
CA LYS A 44 -70.30 -100.18 121.87
C LYS A 44 -69.79 -99.86 120.47
N SER A 45 -70.47 -100.27 119.39
CA SER A 45 -70.07 -99.92 118.02
C SER A 45 -70.28 -98.43 117.74
N SER A 46 -71.43 -97.86 118.11
CA SER A 46 -71.70 -96.43 117.95
C SER A 46 -70.74 -95.57 118.76
N GLN A 47 -70.34 -96.00 119.96
CA GLN A 47 -69.36 -95.27 120.76
C GLN A 47 -67.96 -95.30 120.13
N LYS A 48 -67.56 -96.42 119.53
CA LYS A 48 -66.31 -96.52 118.75
C LYS A 48 -66.35 -95.64 117.50
N GLU A 49 -67.46 -95.60 116.78
CA GLU A 49 -67.65 -94.73 115.62
C GLU A 49 -67.58 -93.24 116.00
N ILE A 50 -68.23 -92.83 117.10
CA ILE A 50 -68.14 -91.46 117.60
C ILE A 50 -66.70 -91.09 117.98
N GLN A 51 -65.96 -92.00 118.62
CA GLN A 51 -64.55 -91.77 118.94
C GLN A 51 -63.68 -91.65 117.68
N SER A 52 -63.92 -92.50 116.68
CA SER A 52 -63.20 -92.43 115.40
C SER A 52 -63.51 -91.14 114.63
N LEU A 53 -64.77 -90.70 114.62
CA LEU A 53 -65.17 -89.45 113.97
C LEU A 53 -64.60 -88.24 114.70
N ARG A 54 -64.57 -88.27 116.03
CA ARG A 54 -63.92 -87.21 116.82
C ARG A 54 -62.43 -87.13 116.51
N ALA A 55 -61.71 -88.25 116.50
CA ALA A 55 -60.28 -88.26 116.16
C ALA A 55 -60.03 -87.68 114.75
N ARG A 56 -60.85 -88.07 113.77
CA ARG A 56 -60.73 -87.56 112.40
C ARG A 56 -61.10 -86.07 112.28
N ALA A 57 -62.08 -85.60 113.06
CA ALA A 57 -62.40 -84.18 113.13
C ALA A 57 -61.24 -83.38 113.75
N GLU A 58 -60.60 -83.90 114.80
CA GLU A 58 -59.41 -83.30 115.40
C GLU A 58 -58.26 -83.23 114.40
N GLU A 59 -58.03 -84.29 113.61
CA GLU A 59 -57.01 -84.31 112.55
C GLU A 59 -57.29 -83.25 111.47
N VAL A 60 -58.54 -83.15 111.00
CA VAL A 60 -58.94 -82.14 110.01
C VAL A 60 -58.79 -80.74 110.59
N ILE A 61 -59.15 -80.51 111.86
CA ILE A 61 -58.97 -79.21 112.51
C ILE A 61 -57.49 -78.86 112.59
N GLN A 62 -56.62 -79.78 113.02
CA GLN A 62 -55.18 -79.56 113.08
C GLN A 62 -54.55 -79.33 111.70
N GLU A 63 -55.02 -80.04 110.67
CA GLU A 63 -54.59 -79.81 109.30
C GLU A 63 -55.02 -78.43 108.80
N ASN A 64 -56.26 -78.04 109.09
CA ASN A 64 -56.80 -76.72 108.71
C ASN A 64 -56.06 -75.59 109.41
N GLU A 65 -55.76 -75.74 110.70
CA GLU A 65 -54.93 -74.79 111.47
C GLU A 65 -53.52 -74.69 110.88
N LYS A 66 -52.89 -75.81 110.50
CA LYS A 66 -51.58 -75.82 109.84
C LYS A 66 -51.62 -75.15 108.47
N LEU A 67 -52.63 -75.40 107.66
CA LEU A 67 -52.80 -74.78 106.33
C LEU A 67 -53.06 -73.28 106.45
N HIS A 68 -53.89 -72.84 107.39
CA HIS A 68 -54.08 -71.41 107.66
C HIS A 68 -52.79 -70.74 108.16
N ALA A 69 -52.01 -71.40 109.01
CA ALA A 69 -50.72 -70.90 109.45
C ALA A 69 -49.70 -70.82 108.31
N GLN A 70 -49.71 -71.77 107.37
CA GLN A 70 -48.85 -71.74 106.18
C GLN A 70 -49.31 -70.68 105.16
N ALA A 71 -50.62 -70.57 104.90
CA ALA A 71 -51.20 -69.56 104.02
C ALA A 71 -50.94 -68.14 104.54
N ASN A 72 -51.00 -67.91 105.86
CA ASN A 72 -50.63 -66.62 106.45
C ASN A 72 -49.12 -66.33 106.35
N LYS A 73 -48.27 -67.36 106.34
CA LYS A 73 -46.83 -67.19 106.09
C LYS A 73 -46.52 -66.93 104.60
N SER A 74 -47.29 -67.51 103.66
CA SER A 74 -47.08 -67.33 102.22
C SER A 74 -47.81 -66.11 101.62
N ASN A 75 -48.93 -65.67 102.21
CA ASN A 75 -49.64 -64.43 101.82
C ASN A 75 -48.99 -63.15 102.36
N HIS A 76 -47.82 -63.27 102.99
CA HIS A 76 -46.88 -62.17 103.16
C HIS A 76 -45.92 -62.14 101.97
N ILE A 77 -46.44 -61.91 100.76
CA ILE A 77 -45.83 -60.80 100.02
C ILE A 77 -46.10 -59.63 100.94
N SER A 78 -45.08 -59.23 101.71
CA SER A 78 -45.28 -58.17 102.69
C SER A 78 -45.89 -57.01 101.92
N ASN A 79 -46.95 -56.38 102.43
CA ASN A 79 -47.52 -55.19 101.81
C ASN A 79 -46.43 -54.15 101.47
N LYS A 80 -45.29 -54.22 102.19
CA LYS A 80 -44.03 -53.54 101.89
C LYS A 80 -43.37 -53.92 100.55
N GLU A 81 -43.25 -55.20 100.21
CA GLU A 81 -42.65 -55.67 98.94
C GLU A 81 -43.50 -55.26 97.73
N LEU A 82 -44.83 -55.33 97.85
CA LEU A 82 -45.73 -54.88 96.79
C LEU A 82 -45.64 -53.36 96.58
N ARG A 83 -45.53 -52.57 97.67
CA ARG A 83 -45.24 -51.14 97.58
C ARG A 83 -43.86 -50.84 97.00
N GLN A 84 -42.83 -51.63 97.34
CA GLN A 84 -41.49 -51.49 96.78
C GLN A 84 -41.48 -51.76 95.28
N LEU A 85 -42.16 -52.81 94.82
CA LEU A 85 -42.28 -53.13 93.40
C LEU A 85 -43.05 -52.04 92.64
N GLN A 86 -44.11 -51.50 93.25
CA GLN A 86 -44.88 -50.40 92.67
C GLN A 86 -44.05 -49.11 92.57
N GLU A 87 -43.25 -48.80 93.58
CA GLU A 87 -42.32 -47.66 93.55
C GLU A 87 -41.20 -47.86 92.53
N GLN A 88 -40.64 -49.07 92.41
CA GLN A 88 -39.66 -49.38 91.37
C GLN A 88 -40.26 -49.23 89.96
N ALA A 89 -41.47 -49.73 89.72
CA ALA A 89 -42.15 -49.56 88.44
C ALA A 89 -42.39 -48.07 88.14
N ARG A 90 -42.77 -47.27 89.15
CA ARG A 90 -42.91 -45.82 89.03
C ARG A 90 -41.59 -45.16 88.65
N LEU A 91 -40.50 -45.49 89.35
CA LEU A 91 -39.16 -44.96 89.05
C LEU A 91 -38.69 -45.34 87.65
N VAL A 92 -38.91 -46.58 87.20
CA VAL A 92 -38.56 -47.00 85.83
C VAL A 92 -39.37 -46.25 84.77
N LEU A 93 -40.65 -45.95 85.04
CA LEU A 93 -41.46 -45.12 84.13
C LEU A 93 -40.95 -43.67 84.10
N GLU A 94 -40.59 -43.11 85.25
CA GLU A 94 -39.99 -41.78 85.35
C GLU A 94 -38.63 -41.73 84.62
N GLU A 95 -37.77 -42.74 84.79
CA GLU A 95 -36.49 -42.88 84.09
C GLU A 95 -36.70 -43.02 82.57
N ASN A 96 -37.62 -43.86 82.13
CA ASN A 96 -37.94 -44.00 80.71
C ASN A 96 -38.47 -42.69 80.11
N GLN A 97 -39.29 -41.95 80.85
CA GLN A 97 -39.79 -40.63 80.43
C GLN A 97 -38.63 -39.63 80.26
N VAL A 98 -37.73 -39.56 81.24
CA VAL A 98 -36.54 -38.69 81.16
C VAL A 98 -35.62 -39.09 80.00
N LEU A 99 -35.45 -40.40 79.74
CA LEU A 99 -34.66 -40.90 78.60
C LEU A 99 -35.28 -40.51 77.27
N ILE A 100 -36.61 -40.60 77.13
CA ILE A 100 -37.33 -40.15 75.93
C ILE A 100 -37.13 -38.64 75.74
N GLU A 101 -37.31 -37.84 76.79
CA GLU A 101 -37.10 -36.38 76.73
C GLU A 101 -35.65 -36.03 76.37
N GLN A 102 -34.66 -36.75 76.89
CA GLN A 102 -33.26 -36.58 76.50
C GLN A 102 -33.02 -36.93 75.03
N LEU A 103 -33.61 -38.01 74.53
CA LEU A 103 -33.50 -38.41 73.12
C LEU A 103 -34.14 -37.38 72.20
N GLU A 104 -35.32 -36.87 72.55
CA GLU A 104 -36.00 -35.79 71.81
C GLU A 104 -35.17 -34.51 71.78
N LEU A 105 -34.61 -34.11 72.93
CA LEU A 105 -33.76 -32.93 73.05
C LEU A 105 -32.45 -33.08 72.26
N GLN A 106 -31.84 -34.27 72.25
CA GLN A 106 -30.67 -34.57 71.41
C GLN A 106 -31.03 -34.55 69.92
N HIS A 107 -32.16 -35.13 69.54
CA HIS A 107 -32.63 -35.12 68.16
C HIS A 107 -32.93 -33.69 67.69
N ALA A 108 -33.56 -32.87 68.53
CA ALA A 108 -33.81 -31.45 68.23
C ALA A 108 -32.51 -30.66 68.06
N LYS A 109 -31.54 -30.83 68.97
CA LYS A 109 -30.21 -30.22 68.86
C LYS A 109 -29.46 -30.64 67.60
N ALA A 110 -29.48 -31.93 67.26
CA ALA A 110 -28.84 -32.44 66.05
C ALA A 110 -29.49 -31.87 64.79
N LYS A 111 -30.83 -31.81 64.75
CA LYS A 111 -31.57 -31.23 63.62
C LYS A 111 -31.31 -29.73 63.46
N GLU A 112 -31.25 -28.98 64.56
CA GLU A 112 -30.91 -27.56 64.53
C GLU A 112 -29.46 -27.33 64.07
N ALA A 113 -28.50 -28.11 64.58
CA ALA A 113 -27.11 -28.06 64.15
C ALA A 113 -26.96 -28.41 62.66
N GLN A 114 -27.66 -29.44 62.18
CA GLN A 114 -27.68 -29.80 60.76
C GLN A 114 -28.30 -28.69 59.89
N SER A 115 -29.39 -28.05 60.35
CA SER A 115 -30.01 -26.93 59.64
C SER A 115 -29.07 -25.72 59.54
N LYS A 116 -28.38 -25.37 60.64
CA LYS A 116 -27.35 -24.31 60.65
C LYS A 116 -26.21 -24.63 59.70
N HIS A 117 -25.67 -25.84 59.76
CA HIS A 117 -24.61 -26.28 58.84
C HIS A 117 -25.06 -26.23 57.38
N ALA A 118 -26.26 -26.72 57.07
CA ALA A 118 -26.80 -26.67 55.70
C ALA A 118 -26.96 -25.21 55.20
N GLN A 119 -27.37 -24.28 56.06
CA GLN A 119 -27.47 -22.87 55.71
C GLN A 119 -26.09 -22.25 55.46
N GLU A 120 -25.08 -22.59 56.27
CA GLU A 120 -23.70 -22.13 56.07
C GLU A 120 -23.08 -22.69 54.79
N VAL A 121 -23.28 -23.98 54.50
CA VAL A 121 -22.87 -24.62 53.25
C VAL A 121 -23.53 -23.93 52.07
N CYS A 122 -24.84 -23.64 52.14
CA CYS A 122 -25.54 -22.91 51.07
C CYS A 122 -24.97 -21.49 50.85
N LYS A 123 -24.69 -20.75 51.93
CA LYS A 123 -24.06 -19.42 51.85
C LYS A 123 -22.65 -19.50 51.26
N ALA A 124 -21.86 -20.50 51.64
CA ALA A 124 -20.51 -20.71 51.13
C ALA A 124 -20.52 -21.09 49.64
N SER A 125 -21.37 -22.05 49.25
CA SER A 125 -21.54 -22.46 47.86
C SER A 125 -21.98 -21.31 46.96
N LYS A 126 -22.89 -20.43 47.43
CA LYS A 126 -23.28 -19.23 46.67
C LYS A 126 -22.10 -18.28 46.45
N LYS A 127 -21.29 -18.04 47.47
CA LYS A 127 -20.09 -17.19 47.35
C LYS A 127 -19.07 -17.80 46.39
N LEU A 128 -18.86 -19.11 46.48
CA LEU A 128 -17.94 -19.84 45.60
C LEU A 128 -18.40 -19.74 44.14
N MET A 129 -19.68 -19.93 43.85
CA MET A 129 -20.24 -19.79 42.50
C MET A 129 -20.06 -18.37 41.93
N LEU A 130 -20.24 -17.32 42.75
CA LEU A 130 -20.01 -15.94 42.31
C LEU A 130 -18.53 -15.67 42.00
N LEU A 131 -17.62 -16.13 42.87
CA LEU A 131 -16.18 -15.99 42.66
C LEU A 131 -15.69 -16.77 41.43
N GLU A 132 -16.24 -17.96 41.17
CA GLU A 132 -15.94 -18.72 39.95
C GLU A 132 -16.41 -17.98 38.69
N ALA A 133 -17.59 -17.36 38.74
CA ALA A 133 -18.10 -16.55 37.63
C ALA A 133 -17.24 -15.30 37.39
N GLU A 134 -16.84 -14.59 38.44
CA GLU A 134 -15.93 -13.44 38.37
C GLU A 134 -14.56 -13.85 37.82
N LYS A 135 -14.00 -14.96 38.30
CA LYS A 135 -12.74 -15.52 37.81
C LYS A 135 -12.82 -15.81 36.30
N LEU A 136 -13.87 -16.47 35.84
CA LEU A 136 -14.07 -16.76 34.42
C LEU A 136 -14.26 -15.49 33.59
N GLY A 137 -14.87 -14.44 34.15
CA GLY A 137 -14.96 -13.12 33.52
C GLY A 137 -13.58 -12.50 33.33
N LEU A 138 -12.79 -12.43 34.40
CA LEU A 138 -11.43 -11.87 34.39
C LEU A 138 -10.49 -12.65 33.46
N GLU A 139 -10.60 -13.98 33.40
CA GLU A 139 -9.81 -14.80 32.48
C GLU A 139 -10.10 -14.48 31.00
N LYS A 140 -11.37 -14.20 30.66
CA LYS A 140 -11.76 -13.78 29.30
C LYS A 140 -11.23 -12.39 28.97
N GLU A 141 -11.37 -11.43 29.88
CA GLU A 141 -10.83 -10.08 29.70
C GLU A 141 -9.31 -10.12 29.52
N LEU A 142 -8.61 -10.93 30.32
CA LEU A 142 -7.16 -11.12 30.20
C LEU A 142 -6.77 -11.72 28.84
N ASP A 143 -7.54 -12.67 28.31
CA ASP A 143 -7.30 -13.23 26.98
C ASP A 143 -7.50 -12.20 25.86
N VAL A 144 -8.52 -11.34 25.98
CA VAL A 144 -8.75 -10.22 25.04
C VAL A 144 -7.58 -9.25 25.09
N GLU A 145 -7.14 -8.81 26.28
CA GLU A 145 -6.01 -7.91 26.45
C GLU A 145 -4.70 -8.51 25.91
N ARG A 146 -4.46 -9.81 26.13
CA ARG A 146 -3.30 -10.51 25.56
C ARG A 146 -3.33 -10.50 24.03
N LYS A 147 -4.49 -10.73 23.41
CA LYS A 147 -4.67 -10.66 21.95
C LYS A 147 -4.42 -9.25 21.42
N MET A 148 -4.97 -8.23 22.07
CA MET A 148 -4.76 -6.82 21.70
C MET A 148 -3.29 -6.43 21.82
N HIS A 149 -2.64 -6.81 22.92
CA HIS A 149 -1.22 -6.57 23.13
C HIS A 149 -0.36 -7.25 22.05
N HIS A 150 -0.68 -8.51 21.69
CA HIS A 150 0.02 -9.21 20.62
C HIS A 150 -0.16 -8.51 19.27
N ALA A 151 -1.38 -8.12 18.91
CA ALA A 151 -1.67 -7.37 17.69
C ALA A 151 -0.87 -6.06 17.65
N LEU A 152 -0.92 -5.25 18.71
CA LEU A 152 -0.18 -4.00 18.80
C LEU A 152 1.33 -4.20 18.68
N LYS A 153 1.87 -5.26 19.31
CA LYS A 153 3.29 -5.61 19.21
C LYS A 153 3.67 -5.99 17.78
N THR A 154 2.83 -6.73 17.07
CA THR A 154 3.07 -7.06 15.65
C THR A 154 3.04 -5.83 14.76
N GLU A 155 2.09 -4.90 14.96
CA GLU A 155 2.05 -3.64 14.22
C GLU A 155 3.26 -2.75 14.52
N PHE A 156 3.67 -2.65 15.78
CA PHE A 156 4.89 -1.94 16.16
C PHE A 156 6.13 -2.52 15.47
N GLN A 157 6.26 -3.84 15.42
CA GLN A 157 7.37 -4.51 14.72
C GLN A 157 7.35 -4.23 13.21
N LYS A 158 6.17 -4.26 12.57
CA LYS A 158 6.02 -3.89 11.15
C LYS A 158 6.49 -2.46 10.89
N ILE A 159 6.03 -1.51 11.72
CA ILE A 159 6.43 -0.10 11.60
C ILE A 159 7.93 0.05 11.83
N ARG A 160 8.50 -0.64 12.82
CA ARG A 160 9.94 -0.59 13.11
C ARG A 160 10.77 -1.10 11.94
N VAL A 161 10.40 -2.23 11.33
CA VAL A 161 11.08 -2.77 10.15
C VAL A 161 10.93 -1.81 8.95
N ALA A 162 9.74 -1.23 8.74
CA ALA A 162 9.54 -0.23 7.70
C ALA A 162 10.41 1.03 7.91
N LEU A 163 10.59 1.46 9.15
CA LEU A 163 11.46 2.57 9.52
C LEU A 163 12.94 2.22 9.36
N GLU A 164 13.37 1.02 9.76
CA GLU A 164 14.73 0.50 9.55
C GLU A 164 15.08 0.42 8.05
N HIS A 165 14.10 0.13 7.19
CA HIS A 165 14.27 0.10 5.73
C HIS A 165 14.04 1.45 5.03
N SER A 166 13.51 2.44 5.73
CA SER A 166 13.35 3.78 5.18
C SER A 166 14.73 4.44 5.02
N LEU A 167 14.94 5.14 3.92
CA LEU A 167 16.17 5.89 3.69
C LEU A 167 16.39 6.88 4.82
N SER A 168 17.63 6.96 5.32
CA SER A 168 17.92 7.91 6.38
C SER A 168 17.66 9.34 5.86
N LEU A 169 17.23 10.23 6.77
CA LEU A 169 17.03 11.64 6.43
C LEU A 169 18.31 12.27 5.87
N ALA A 170 19.49 11.78 6.29
CA ALA A 170 20.79 12.21 5.80
C ALA A 170 21.04 11.76 4.35
N ASP A 171 20.63 10.56 3.96
CA ASP A 171 20.75 10.08 2.58
C ASP A 171 19.79 10.85 1.65
N HIS A 172 18.56 11.09 2.12
CA HIS A 172 17.60 11.91 1.38
C HIS A 172 18.09 13.35 1.23
N SER A 173 18.64 13.96 2.28
CA SER A 173 19.19 15.32 2.20
C SER A 173 20.40 15.37 1.28
N ALA A 174 21.32 14.40 1.36
CA ALA A 174 22.46 14.29 0.46
C ALA A 174 22.05 14.15 -1.01
N ALA A 175 21.04 13.32 -1.31
CA ALA A 175 20.49 13.17 -2.65
C ALA A 175 19.84 14.48 -3.14
N THR A 176 19.06 15.14 -2.29
CA THR A 176 18.43 16.43 -2.57
C THR A 176 19.48 17.51 -2.86
N ASP A 177 20.53 17.59 -2.05
CA ASP A 177 21.60 18.58 -2.21
C ASP A 177 22.43 18.29 -3.47
N LYS A 178 22.62 17.02 -3.83
CA LYS A 178 23.24 16.63 -5.11
C LYS A 178 22.39 17.11 -6.29
N LEU A 179 21.08 16.90 -6.26
CA LEU A 179 20.17 17.36 -7.31
C LEU A 179 20.13 18.89 -7.39
N LYS A 180 20.10 19.59 -6.25
CA LYS A 180 20.18 21.06 -6.21
C LYS A 180 21.48 21.58 -6.82
N ARG A 181 22.62 20.96 -6.51
CA ARG A 181 23.91 21.31 -7.11
C ARG A 181 23.90 21.10 -8.62
N GLN A 182 23.41 19.95 -9.09
CA GLN A 182 23.29 19.66 -10.52
C GLN A 182 22.37 20.65 -11.25
N LEU A 183 21.25 21.03 -10.64
CA LEU A 183 20.35 22.03 -11.20
C LEU A 183 21.04 23.39 -11.33
N HIS A 184 21.69 23.85 -10.26
CA HIS A 184 22.41 25.12 -10.26
C HIS A 184 23.55 25.14 -11.27
N ASP A 185 24.30 24.03 -11.40
CA ASP A 185 25.36 23.91 -12.40
C ASP A 185 24.82 23.98 -13.83
N HIS A 186 23.68 23.32 -14.11
CA HIS A 186 23.00 23.41 -15.41
C HIS A 186 22.46 24.81 -15.70
N GLU A 187 21.87 25.48 -14.71
CA GLU A 187 21.41 26.87 -14.85
C GLU A 187 22.58 27.82 -15.14
N ARG A 188 23.71 27.65 -14.45
CA ARG A 188 24.92 28.44 -14.68
C ARG A 188 25.46 28.22 -16.10
N LEU A 189 25.59 26.97 -16.54
CA LEU A 189 26.05 26.65 -17.89
C LEU A 189 25.13 27.24 -18.96
N LYS A 190 23.82 27.08 -18.81
CA LYS A 190 22.82 27.66 -19.70
C LYS A 190 22.94 29.18 -19.77
N ASN A 191 23.14 29.85 -18.63
CA ASN A 191 23.29 31.31 -18.60
C ASN A 191 24.57 31.76 -19.31
N CYS A 192 25.69 31.06 -19.11
CA CYS A 192 26.92 31.32 -19.85
C CYS A 192 26.72 31.15 -21.37
N GLU A 193 26.09 30.05 -21.80
CA GLU A 193 25.79 29.82 -23.23
C GLU A 193 24.87 30.90 -23.81
N LEU A 194 23.87 31.35 -23.05
CA LEU A 194 22.98 32.44 -23.47
C LEU A 194 23.75 33.77 -23.59
N GLU A 195 24.63 34.09 -22.65
CA GLU A 195 25.47 35.29 -22.70
C GLU A 195 26.43 35.26 -23.90
N GLU A 196 27.06 34.12 -24.18
CA GLU A 196 27.92 33.91 -25.35
C GLU A 196 27.16 34.07 -26.67
N LEU A 197 25.98 33.45 -26.77
CA LEU A 197 25.12 33.59 -27.95
C LEU A 197 24.66 35.03 -28.14
N GLN A 198 24.27 35.73 -27.07
CA GLN A 198 23.92 37.14 -27.12
C GLN A 198 25.11 38.02 -27.54
N ALA A 199 26.33 37.72 -27.08
CA ALA A 199 27.53 38.42 -27.53
C ALA A 199 27.78 38.20 -29.03
N ARG A 200 27.63 36.97 -29.52
CA ARG A 200 27.79 36.64 -30.94
C ARG A 200 26.74 37.31 -31.82
N VAL A 201 25.49 37.34 -31.39
CA VAL A 201 24.40 38.06 -32.09
C VAL A 201 24.74 39.54 -32.19
N ARG A 202 25.16 40.18 -31.08
CA ARG A 202 25.58 41.60 -31.10
C ARG A 202 26.75 41.85 -32.04
N ALA A 203 27.75 40.97 -32.08
CA ALA A 203 28.88 41.10 -33.00
C ALA A 203 28.43 41.05 -34.48
N ILE A 204 27.58 40.08 -34.83
CA ILE A 204 27.01 39.94 -36.18
C ILE A 204 26.14 41.15 -36.54
N GLU A 205 25.37 41.69 -35.60
CA GLU A 205 24.57 42.90 -35.82
C GLU A 205 25.44 44.14 -36.11
N ILE A 206 26.57 44.28 -35.42
CA ILE A 206 27.54 45.34 -35.68
C ILE A 206 28.15 45.16 -37.08
N GLU A 207 28.61 43.96 -37.41
CA GLU A 207 29.19 43.65 -38.73
C GLU A 207 28.19 43.92 -39.87
N ARG A 208 26.93 43.49 -39.69
CA ARG A 208 25.85 43.76 -40.65
C ARG A 208 25.65 45.26 -40.86
N LYS A 209 25.67 46.07 -39.80
CA LYS A 209 25.54 47.53 -39.90
C LYS A 209 26.74 48.15 -40.64
N THR A 210 27.96 47.68 -40.37
CA THR A 210 29.16 48.15 -41.07
C THR A 210 29.11 47.80 -42.55
N LEU A 211 28.81 46.55 -42.90
CA LEU A 211 28.69 46.10 -44.29
C LEU A 211 27.58 46.84 -45.05
N LEU A 212 26.46 47.15 -44.38
CA LEU A 212 25.39 47.93 -44.97
C LEU A 212 25.86 49.36 -45.29
N SER A 213 26.58 50.00 -44.37
CA SER A 213 27.20 51.30 -44.59
C SER A 213 28.16 51.26 -45.77
N ASP A 214 29.09 50.31 -45.78
CA ASP A 214 30.08 50.16 -46.86
C ASP A 214 29.39 49.94 -48.22
N LYS A 215 28.37 49.07 -48.27
CA LYS A 215 27.56 48.87 -49.48
C LYS A 215 26.97 50.19 -49.98
N THR A 216 26.37 51.00 -49.10
CA THR A 216 25.79 52.29 -49.53
C THR A 216 26.85 53.26 -50.06
N THR A 217 28.06 53.26 -49.47
CA THR A 217 29.17 54.10 -49.97
C THR A 217 29.67 53.64 -51.34
N LEU A 218 29.80 52.32 -51.54
CA LEU A 218 30.20 51.73 -52.83
C LEU A 218 29.15 51.96 -53.91
N ASP A 219 27.86 51.81 -53.58
CA ASP A 219 26.76 52.09 -54.51
C ASP A 219 26.79 53.56 -54.96
N ALA A 220 27.06 54.51 -54.04
CA ALA A 220 27.22 55.92 -54.38
C ALA A 220 28.45 56.17 -55.27
N HIS A 221 29.58 55.49 -55.01
CA HIS A 221 30.79 55.61 -55.85
C HIS A 221 30.57 55.02 -57.25
N ASN A 222 29.90 53.87 -57.36
CA ASN A 222 29.54 53.27 -58.64
C ASN A 222 28.64 54.20 -59.47
N GLN A 223 27.61 54.78 -58.87
CA GLN A 223 26.76 55.78 -59.54
C GLN A 223 27.59 56.97 -60.03
N HIS A 224 28.52 57.46 -59.21
CA HIS A 224 29.41 58.55 -59.61
C HIS A 224 30.27 58.15 -60.83
N LEU A 225 30.96 57.01 -60.78
CA LEU A 225 31.76 56.51 -61.90
C LEU A 225 30.92 56.27 -63.17
N GLU A 226 29.70 55.76 -63.05
CA GLU A 226 28.77 55.63 -64.18
C GLU A 226 28.45 57.00 -64.80
N THR A 227 28.21 58.03 -63.98
CA THR A 227 27.97 59.38 -64.49
C THR A 227 29.22 59.96 -65.17
N GLU A 228 30.41 59.76 -64.62
CA GLU A 228 31.68 60.19 -65.23
C GLU A 228 31.94 59.47 -66.56
N LEU A 229 31.69 58.15 -66.61
CA LEU A 229 31.82 57.36 -67.83
C LEU A 229 30.87 57.88 -68.91
N GLN A 230 29.60 58.15 -68.57
CA GLN A 230 28.64 58.73 -69.51
C GLN A 230 29.08 60.11 -70.01
N GLN A 231 29.63 60.96 -69.14
CA GLN A 231 30.18 62.27 -69.54
C GLN A 231 31.38 62.11 -70.48
N SER A 232 32.33 61.23 -70.15
CA SER A 232 33.49 60.92 -70.97
C SER A 232 33.09 60.35 -72.34
N GLN A 233 32.13 59.42 -72.39
CA GLN A 233 31.59 58.90 -73.65
C GLN A 233 30.93 60.00 -74.50
N LYS A 234 30.16 60.92 -73.90
CA LYS A 234 29.57 62.07 -74.61
C LYS A 234 30.67 62.98 -75.17
N ALA A 235 31.72 63.26 -74.39
CA ALA A 235 32.87 64.06 -74.82
C ALA A 235 33.62 63.37 -75.97
N ASN A 236 33.88 62.07 -75.87
CA ASN A 236 34.53 61.28 -76.92
C ASN A 236 33.72 61.28 -78.22
N ARG A 237 32.39 61.10 -78.15
CA ARG A 237 31.51 61.22 -79.33
C ARG A 237 31.61 62.59 -79.99
N LYS A 238 31.71 63.68 -79.22
CA LYS A 238 31.92 65.04 -79.77
C LYS A 238 33.30 65.17 -80.42
N ALA A 239 34.35 64.66 -79.79
CA ALA A 239 35.71 64.67 -80.32
C ALA A 239 35.82 63.86 -81.63
N GLN A 240 35.23 62.66 -81.68
CA GLN A 240 35.16 61.83 -82.89
C GLN A 240 34.49 62.56 -84.07
N ARG A 241 33.38 63.27 -83.82
CA ARG A 241 32.74 64.12 -84.86
C ARG A 241 33.69 65.20 -85.36
N ARG A 242 34.44 65.85 -84.46
CA ARG A 242 35.42 66.89 -84.84
C ARG A 242 36.57 66.30 -85.66
N ILE A 243 37.09 65.14 -85.27
CA ILE A 243 38.12 64.42 -86.02
C ILE A 243 37.63 64.08 -87.43
N SER A 244 36.40 63.57 -87.56
CA SER A 244 35.81 63.26 -88.88
C SER A 244 35.76 64.49 -89.80
N VAL A 245 35.29 65.63 -89.28
CA VAL A 245 35.28 66.90 -90.03
C VAL A 245 36.69 67.34 -90.42
N LEU A 246 37.66 67.27 -89.50
CA LEU A 246 39.05 67.64 -89.80
C LEU A 246 39.70 66.70 -90.82
N LYS A 247 39.38 65.40 -90.79
CA LYS A 247 39.85 64.43 -91.79
C LYS A 247 39.32 64.78 -93.19
N GLN A 248 38.02 65.04 -93.32
CA GLN A 248 37.43 65.46 -94.59
C GLN A 248 38.08 66.74 -95.11
N GLN A 249 38.28 67.74 -94.24
CA GLN A 249 38.96 68.98 -94.60
C GLN A 249 40.41 68.73 -95.07
N ALA A 250 41.13 67.81 -94.43
CA ALA A 250 42.47 67.44 -94.83
C ALA A 250 42.48 66.75 -96.20
N GLU A 251 41.57 65.80 -96.45
CA GLU A 251 41.41 65.11 -97.74
C GLU A 251 41.05 66.10 -98.86
N ASP A 252 40.06 66.98 -98.65
CA ASP A 252 39.69 68.01 -99.63
C ASP A 252 40.87 68.96 -99.94
N SER A 253 41.66 69.31 -98.92
CA SER A 253 42.84 70.16 -99.09
C SER A 253 43.95 69.44 -99.86
N GLN A 254 44.11 68.13 -99.64
CA GLN A 254 45.06 67.29 -100.35
C GLN A 254 44.65 67.12 -101.82
N GLU A 255 43.37 66.92 -102.12
CA GLU A 255 42.86 66.86 -103.50
C GLU A 255 43.10 68.19 -104.24
N LYS A 256 42.84 69.33 -103.59
CA LYS A 256 43.18 70.66 -104.13
C LYS A 256 44.68 70.83 -104.35
N MET A 257 45.51 70.32 -103.45
CA MET A 257 46.97 70.33 -103.62
C MET A 257 47.41 69.45 -104.80
N LEU A 258 46.84 68.25 -104.96
CA LEU A 258 47.13 67.34 -106.07
C LEU A 258 46.73 67.95 -107.42
N THR A 259 45.54 68.54 -107.51
CA THR A 259 45.12 69.26 -108.72
C THR A 259 46.03 70.44 -109.02
N ALA A 260 46.40 71.25 -108.02
CA ALA A 260 47.38 72.32 -108.20
C ALA A 260 48.75 71.79 -108.67
N HIS A 261 49.22 70.67 -108.13
CA HIS A 261 50.44 70.00 -108.60
C HIS A 261 50.33 69.52 -110.04
N GLN A 262 49.20 68.95 -110.46
CA GLN A 262 48.96 68.55 -111.85
C GLN A 262 48.92 69.75 -112.81
N TYR A 263 48.28 70.85 -112.40
CA TYR A 263 48.32 72.11 -113.14
C TYR A 263 49.75 72.63 -113.29
N LEU A 264 50.53 72.63 -112.21
CA LEU A 264 51.93 73.04 -112.23
C LEU A 264 52.75 72.15 -113.17
N ALA A 265 52.59 70.83 -113.09
CA ALA A 265 53.26 69.89 -113.98
C ALA A 265 52.91 70.14 -115.45
N SER A 266 51.64 70.45 -115.76
CA SER A 266 51.21 70.82 -117.11
C SER A 266 51.89 72.11 -117.60
N ILE A 267 52.00 73.12 -116.73
CA ILE A 267 52.74 74.36 -117.04
C ILE A 267 54.22 74.07 -117.27
N VAL A 268 54.84 73.23 -116.43
CA VAL A 268 56.24 72.82 -116.59
C VAL A 268 56.45 72.10 -117.92
N THR A 269 55.62 71.11 -118.27
CA THR A 269 55.74 70.42 -119.57
C THR A 269 55.51 71.35 -120.76
N LEU A 270 54.62 72.35 -120.62
CA LEU A 270 54.45 73.38 -121.64
C LEU A 270 55.72 74.24 -121.75
N ALA A 271 56.30 74.66 -120.63
CA ALA A 271 57.55 75.41 -120.63
C ALA A 271 58.73 74.60 -121.21
N GLU A 272 58.80 73.29 -120.95
CA GLU A 272 59.75 72.36 -121.56
C GLU A 272 59.55 72.27 -123.08
N LYS A 273 58.31 72.18 -123.57
CA LYS A 273 58.02 72.22 -125.01
C LYS A 273 58.40 73.55 -125.65
N THR A 274 58.02 74.67 -125.03
CA THR A 274 58.37 76.00 -125.54
C THR A 274 59.88 76.22 -125.54
N THR A 275 60.61 75.69 -124.55
CA THR A 275 62.08 75.75 -124.55
C THR A 275 62.70 74.86 -125.63
N LEU A 276 62.16 73.66 -125.87
CA LEU A 276 62.54 72.81 -127.00
C LEU A 276 62.29 73.49 -128.35
N GLU A 277 61.12 74.09 -128.55
CA GLU A 277 60.79 74.84 -129.76
C GLU A 277 61.73 76.04 -129.94
N ARG A 278 62.02 76.78 -128.86
CA ARG A 278 63.03 77.86 -128.86
C ARG A 278 64.40 77.32 -129.26
N ASP A 279 64.84 76.19 -128.72
CA ASP A 279 66.14 75.59 -129.05
C ASP A 279 66.19 75.09 -130.51
N GLN A 280 65.10 74.50 -131.01
CA GLN A 280 64.98 74.12 -132.42
C GLN A 280 65.02 75.33 -133.35
N LEU A 281 64.30 76.41 -133.02
CA LEU A 281 64.36 77.66 -133.76
C LEU A 281 65.76 78.28 -133.70
N MET A 282 66.45 78.18 -132.56
CA MET A 282 67.82 78.67 -132.41
C MET A 282 68.81 77.86 -133.27
N LEU A 283 68.64 76.54 -133.35
CA LEU A 283 69.39 75.68 -134.27
C LEU A 283 69.10 76.02 -135.74
N MET A 284 67.83 76.21 -136.13
CA MET A 284 67.47 76.65 -137.49
C MET A 284 68.03 78.03 -137.83
N ALA A 285 67.96 78.98 -136.89
CA ALA A 285 68.54 80.31 -137.07
C ALA A 285 70.06 80.22 -137.27
N SER A 286 70.74 79.37 -136.48
CA SER A 286 72.17 79.11 -136.62
C SER A 286 72.52 78.46 -137.98
N SER A 287 71.71 77.52 -138.47
CA SER A 287 71.92 76.93 -139.81
C SER A 287 71.69 77.94 -140.94
N LEU A 288 70.66 78.78 -140.84
CA LEU A 288 70.41 79.86 -141.80
C LEU A 288 71.51 80.92 -141.76
N GLU A 289 72.07 81.22 -140.59
CA GLU A 289 73.19 82.13 -140.46
C GLU A 289 74.47 81.56 -141.08
N ASN A 290 74.74 80.26 -140.88
CA ASN A 290 75.82 79.56 -141.59
C ASN A 290 75.59 79.54 -143.11
N ASP A 291 74.36 79.32 -143.58
CA ASP A 291 74.03 79.38 -145.01
C ASP A 291 74.22 80.79 -145.58
N LYS A 292 73.78 81.83 -144.87
CA LYS A 292 74.04 83.24 -145.22
C LYS A 292 75.55 83.51 -145.28
N GLN A 293 76.31 83.09 -144.28
CA GLN A 293 77.77 83.22 -144.29
C GLN A 293 78.39 82.45 -145.47
N GLY A 294 77.87 81.27 -145.81
CA GLY A 294 78.27 80.50 -146.99
C GLY A 294 77.95 81.21 -148.31
N VAL A 295 76.78 81.85 -148.43
CA VAL A 295 76.42 82.70 -149.58
C VAL A 295 77.33 83.92 -149.67
N LEU A 296 77.57 84.61 -148.56
CA LEU A 296 78.51 85.74 -148.49
C LEU A 296 79.91 85.32 -148.93
N LYS A 297 80.39 84.15 -148.50
CA LYS A 297 81.68 83.59 -148.93
C LYS A 297 81.73 83.38 -150.45
N ARG A 298 80.68 82.80 -151.05
CA ARG A 298 80.56 82.63 -152.52
C ARG A 298 80.50 83.96 -153.27
N ILE A 299 79.81 84.97 -152.75
CA ILE A 299 79.77 86.32 -153.34
C ILE A 299 81.17 86.95 -153.29
N ILE A 300 81.86 86.86 -152.15
CA ILE A 300 83.24 87.38 -152.02
C ILE A 300 84.17 86.67 -153.01
N GLU A 301 84.12 85.34 -153.11
CA GLU A 301 84.90 84.56 -154.08
C GLU A 301 84.56 84.93 -155.53
N SER A 302 83.28 85.15 -155.85
CA SER A 302 82.81 85.63 -157.17
C SER A 302 83.28 87.05 -157.46
N THR A 303 83.33 87.92 -156.45
CA THR A 303 83.80 89.31 -156.57
C THR A 303 85.32 89.35 -156.78
N VAL A 304 86.06 88.50 -156.08
CA VAL A 304 87.53 88.36 -156.23
C VAL A 304 87.89 87.78 -157.60
N SER A 305 87.12 86.81 -158.12
CA SER A 305 87.32 86.26 -159.47
C SER A 305 86.91 87.24 -160.57
N LEU A 306 85.89 88.08 -160.36
CA LEU A 306 85.57 89.21 -161.24
C LEU A 306 86.72 90.24 -161.28
N GLY A 307 87.33 90.56 -160.14
CA GLY A 307 88.49 91.46 -160.06
C GLY A 307 89.71 90.94 -160.84
N LYS A 308 89.99 89.64 -160.77
CA LYS A 308 91.10 89.01 -161.52
C LYS A 308 90.86 88.97 -163.04
N LEU A 309 89.61 88.98 -163.49
CA LEU A 309 89.23 89.09 -164.91
C LEU A 309 89.32 90.54 -165.41
N GLN A 310 89.00 91.52 -164.56
CA GLN A 310 89.13 92.95 -164.88
C GLN A 310 90.60 93.39 -165.03
N GLU A 311 91.53 92.75 -164.32
CA GLU A 311 92.97 93.01 -164.42
C GLU A 311 93.60 92.45 -165.72
N LYS A 312 93.04 91.37 -166.29
CA LYS A 312 93.46 90.83 -167.60
C LYS A 312 93.02 91.66 -168.81
N VAL A 313 92.05 92.58 -168.65
CA VAL A 313 91.61 93.49 -169.72
C VAL A 313 92.49 94.76 -169.79
N LYS A 314 93.33 95.03 -168.77
CA LYS A 314 94.12 96.26 -168.66
C LYS A 314 95.60 96.11 -169.06
N VAL A 315 96.11 94.88 -169.24
CA VAL A 315 97.55 94.61 -169.52
C VAL A 315 97.79 94.23 -171.00
N THR A 316 96.76 94.10 -171.83
CA THR A 316 96.90 93.87 -173.29
C THR A 316 96.75 95.15 -174.14
N PHE A 317 96.87 96.35 -173.55
CA PHE A 317 96.73 97.63 -174.26
C PHE A 317 98.04 98.44 -174.42
N GLU A 318 99.20 97.95 -173.97
CA GLU A 318 100.49 98.64 -174.22
C GLU A 318 101.58 97.64 -174.63
N LEU A 319 102.16 97.89 -175.81
CA LEU A 319 103.19 97.12 -176.53
C LEU A 319 102.65 95.94 -177.34
N VAL A 320 101.94 96.24 -178.43
CA VAL A 320 102.40 96.05 -179.82
C VAL A 320 101.23 96.45 -180.72
N ASN A 321 101.22 97.69 -181.20
CA ASN A 321 101.20 97.83 -182.64
C ASN A 321 102.68 97.90 -183.04
N ASP A 322 103.11 97.15 -184.03
CA ASP A 322 102.70 97.53 -185.37
C ASP A 322 102.52 96.35 -186.35
N PRO A 323 101.76 96.54 -187.45
CA PRO A 323 100.94 97.71 -187.74
C PRO A 323 99.60 97.42 -188.45
N ILE A 324 98.91 98.54 -188.65
CA ILE A 324 98.19 98.96 -189.87
C ILE A 324 96.66 99.07 -189.69
N MET A 325 96.24 100.34 -189.85
CA MET A 325 94.89 100.85 -190.12
C MET A 325 93.89 100.84 -188.97
#